data_AF-A0A7R8VB36-F1
#
_entry.id   AF-A0A7R8VB36-F1
#
_cell.length_a   1.000
_cell.length_b   1.000
_cell.length_c   1.000
_cell.angle_alpha   90.00
_cell.angle_beta   90.00
_cell.angle_gamma   90.00
#
_symmetry.space_group_name_H-M   'P 1'
#
loop_
_entity.id
_entity.type
_entity.pdbx_description
1 polymer ?
#
loop_
_entity_poly.entity_id
_entity_poly.type
_entity_poly.pdbx_seq_one_letter_code
_entity_poly.pdbx_strand_id
1 'polypeptide(L)'
;SKPVTWIGDGWRSSTNGKRHFTYYKRFKFGSIIAGVGDFIMVANADAAEPDTMEGSDVVKIKELYETDSNPKDPFRAVVQWYSRAADIPTKWSLSKSITVQPVLNFPNEVVEDRRPFDTDISIETVFSSCKVMTIDWNEDPSLWLDHDSSAGGVFVCRYRLVPVLNRVRCCLEPAIDHWTNEPPLVIL
;
A
#
# COMPACT_ATOMS: atom_id res chain seq x y z
N SER A 1 -15.76 -13.77 -21.56
CA SER A 1 -14.80 -14.06 -20.48
C SER A 1 -14.99 -13.03 -19.40
N LYS A 2 -15.00 -13.38 -18.10
CA LYS A 2 -14.84 -12.36 -17.04
C LYS A 2 -13.43 -11.74 -17.17
N PRO A 3 -13.26 -10.42 -16.96
CA PRO A 3 -11.94 -9.79 -17.02
C PRO A 3 -11.02 -10.29 -15.89
N VAL A 4 -11.59 -10.57 -14.72
CA VAL A 4 -10.90 -11.11 -13.54
C VAL A 4 -11.32 -12.57 -13.29
N THR A 5 -10.37 -13.41 -12.92
CA THR A 5 -10.59 -14.80 -12.48
C THR A 5 -10.08 -14.99 -11.06
N TRP A 6 -10.95 -15.42 -10.15
CA TRP A 6 -10.53 -15.78 -8.78
C TRP A 6 -9.76 -17.10 -8.76
N ILE A 7 -8.75 -17.17 -7.90
CA ILE A 7 -7.94 -18.39 -7.70
C ILE A 7 -8.16 -18.91 -6.29
N GLY A 8 -8.68 -20.14 -6.21
CA GLY A 8 -9.03 -20.80 -4.96
C GLY A 8 -10.49 -20.59 -4.56
N ASP A 9 -10.89 -21.25 -3.47
CA ASP A 9 -12.27 -21.22 -2.99
C ASP A 9 -12.61 -19.88 -2.34
N GLY A 10 -13.78 -19.35 -2.68
CA GLY A 10 -14.33 -18.16 -2.04
C GLY A 10 -15.01 -18.50 -0.72
N TRP A 11 -14.95 -17.57 0.24
CA TRP A 11 -15.73 -17.68 1.48
C TRP A 11 -16.66 -16.48 1.64
N ARG A 12 -17.87 -16.72 2.16
CA ARG A 12 -18.84 -15.66 2.40
C ARG A 12 -18.58 -15.02 3.76
N SER A 13 -18.68 -13.70 3.82
CA SER A 13 -18.76 -13.02 5.12
C SER A 13 -20.08 -13.36 5.82
N SER A 14 -20.00 -13.75 7.09
CA SER A 14 -21.16 -13.94 7.97
C SER A 14 -21.58 -12.61 8.61
N THR A 15 -21.87 -11.60 7.81
CA THR A 15 -22.40 -10.33 8.33
C THR A 15 -23.93 -10.34 8.27
N ASN A 16 -24.58 -9.98 9.37
CA ASN A 16 -26.04 -9.90 9.56
C ASN A 16 -26.73 -8.79 8.72
N GLY A 17 -26.24 -8.48 7.51
CA GLY A 17 -26.70 -7.38 6.68
C GLY A 17 -26.71 -7.73 5.20
N LYS A 18 -27.66 -7.14 4.47
CA LYS A 18 -28.10 -7.42 3.07
C LYS A 18 -27.03 -7.44 1.95
N ARG A 19 -25.74 -7.27 2.25
CA ARG A 19 -24.67 -7.24 1.24
C ARG A 19 -23.91 -8.56 1.24
N HIS A 20 -24.02 -9.28 0.13
CA HIS A 20 -23.30 -10.52 -0.09
C HIS A 20 -21.92 -10.22 -0.66
N PHE A 21 -20.91 -10.36 0.19
CA PHE A 21 -19.50 -10.33 -0.23
C PHE A 21 -18.97 -11.76 -0.23
N THR A 22 -18.33 -12.15 -1.34
CA THR A 22 -17.55 -13.39 -1.42
C THR A 22 -16.09 -13.01 -1.47
N TYR A 23 -15.32 -13.40 -0.46
CA TYR A 23 -13.91 -13.08 -0.33
C TYR A 23 -13.04 -14.16 -0.93
N TYR A 24 -11.86 -13.77 -1.40
CA TYR A 24 -10.89 -14.64 -2.06
C TYR A 24 -9.47 -14.35 -1.57
N LYS A 25 -8.55 -15.28 -1.83
CA LYS A 25 -7.13 -15.10 -1.46
C LYS A 25 -6.28 -14.56 -2.60
N ARG A 26 -6.65 -14.84 -3.85
CA ARG A 26 -5.87 -14.54 -5.05
C ARG A 26 -6.77 -14.29 -6.25
N PHE A 27 -6.27 -13.52 -7.21
CA PHE A 27 -6.92 -13.29 -8.49
C PHE A 27 -5.92 -13.40 -9.64
N LYS A 28 -6.46 -13.48 -10.85
CA LYS A 28 -5.76 -13.28 -12.12
C LYS A 28 -6.49 -12.21 -12.92
N PHE A 29 -5.74 -11.21 -13.40
CA PHE A 29 -6.20 -10.16 -14.32
C PHE A 29 -5.14 -9.97 -15.41
N GLY A 30 -5.51 -10.24 -16.67
CA GLY A 30 -4.52 -10.30 -17.75
C GLY A 30 -3.40 -11.31 -17.46
N SER A 31 -2.15 -10.82 -17.41
CA SER A 31 -0.95 -11.59 -17.03
C SER A 31 -0.64 -11.56 -15.53
N ILE A 32 -1.33 -10.72 -14.76
CA ILE A 32 -1.05 -10.48 -13.34
C ILE A 32 -1.74 -11.55 -12.50
N ILE A 33 -0.98 -12.14 -11.58
CA ILE A 33 -1.50 -13.03 -10.54
C ILE A 33 -1.02 -12.49 -9.20
N ALA A 34 -1.95 -12.03 -8.36
CA ALA A 34 -1.63 -11.47 -7.05
C ALA A 34 -2.65 -11.93 -6.00
N GLY A 35 -2.27 -11.82 -4.74
CA GLY A 35 -3.09 -12.19 -3.60
C GLY A 35 -2.99 -11.24 -2.42
N VAL A 36 -3.76 -11.54 -1.38
CA VAL A 36 -3.69 -10.83 -0.11
C VAL A 36 -2.25 -10.88 0.43
N GLY A 37 -1.69 -9.72 0.73
CA GLY A 37 -0.32 -9.54 1.19
C GLY A 37 0.68 -9.13 0.11
N ASP A 38 0.36 -9.38 -1.17
CA ASP A 38 1.21 -8.98 -2.30
C ASP A 38 1.08 -7.47 -2.56
N PHE A 39 2.10 -6.93 -3.25
CA PHE A 39 2.13 -5.54 -3.70
C PHE A 39 1.84 -5.45 -5.19
N ILE A 40 1.09 -4.43 -5.56
CA ILE A 40 0.71 -4.14 -6.94
C ILE A 40 0.79 -2.64 -7.20
N MET A 41 0.79 -2.29 -8.47
CA MET A 41 0.73 -0.91 -8.96
C MET A 41 -0.64 -0.68 -9.59
N VAL A 42 -1.27 0.42 -9.21
CA VAL A 42 -2.62 0.81 -9.64
C VAL A 42 -2.49 2.02 -10.55
N ALA A 43 -3.06 1.94 -11.76
CA ALA A 43 -3.03 3.05 -12.70
C ALA A 43 -3.72 4.28 -12.08
N ASN A 44 -3.01 5.41 -12.06
CA ASN A 44 -3.58 6.67 -11.60
C ASN A 44 -4.17 7.40 -12.81
N ALA A 45 -5.51 7.43 -12.90
CA ALA A 45 -6.22 8.03 -14.05
C ALA A 45 -5.94 9.53 -14.26
N ASP A 46 -5.44 10.23 -13.23
CA ASP A 46 -5.07 11.65 -13.31
C ASP A 46 -3.62 11.86 -13.76
N ALA A 47 -2.82 10.79 -13.87
CA ALA A 47 -1.44 10.87 -14.36
C ALA A 47 -1.41 11.13 -15.88
N ALA A 48 -0.36 11.80 -16.34
CA ALA A 48 -0.14 12.02 -17.77
C ALA A 48 0.06 10.70 -18.54
N GLU A 49 0.68 9.71 -17.90
CA GLU A 49 0.97 8.39 -18.45
C GLU A 49 0.57 7.29 -17.44
N PRO A 50 -0.72 6.97 -17.28
CA PRO A 50 -1.24 6.08 -16.22
C PRO A 50 -0.72 4.64 -16.28
N ASP A 51 -0.28 4.20 -17.45
CA ASP A 51 0.24 2.86 -17.72
C ASP A 51 1.78 2.79 -17.59
N THR A 52 2.35 3.59 -16.69
CA THR A 52 3.80 3.64 -16.42
C THR A 52 4.08 3.47 -14.93
N MET A 53 5.33 3.21 -14.58
CA MET A 53 5.74 3.10 -13.18
C MET A 53 5.51 4.42 -12.43
N GLU A 54 5.77 5.54 -13.09
CA GLU A 54 5.65 6.90 -12.57
C GLU A 54 4.20 7.36 -12.48
N GLY A 55 3.34 6.93 -13.42
CA GLY A 55 1.92 7.26 -13.45
C GLY A 55 1.02 6.27 -12.69
N SER A 56 1.59 5.46 -11.81
CA SER A 56 0.83 4.52 -10.98
C SER A 56 1.24 4.57 -9.51
N ASP A 57 0.29 4.19 -8.68
CA ASP A 57 0.41 4.18 -7.23
C ASP A 57 0.73 2.78 -6.72
N VAL A 58 1.62 2.70 -5.73
CA VAL A 58 1.99 1.42 -5.10
C VAL A 58 1.02 1.11 -3.97
N VAL A 59 0.50 -0.12 -3.94
CA VAL A 59 -0.41 -0.57 -2.90
C VAL A 59 -0.12 -1.98 -2.44
N LYS A 60 -0.49 -2.30 -1.20
CA LYS A 60 -0.53 -3.67 -0.67
C LYS A 60 -1.95 -4.18 -0.59
N ILE A 61 -2.20 -5.37 -1.12
CA ILE A 61 -3.53 -5.99 -1.06
C ILE A 61 -3.80 -6.45 0.38
N LYS A 62 -4.90 -5.96 0.96
CA LYS A 62 -5.37 -6.34 2.30
C LYS A 62 -6.50 -7.34 2.24
N GLU A 63 -7.46 -7.13 1.34
CA GLU A 63 -8.60 -8.01 1.13
C GLU A 63 -8.96 -8.07 -0.35
N LEU A 64 -9.57 -9.16 -0.77
CA LEU A 64 -10.07 -9.36 -2.13
C LEU A 64 -11.49 -9.90 -2.04
N TYR A 65 -12.42 -9.32 -2.79
CA TYR A 65 -13.81 -9.75 -2.74
C TYR A 65 -14.57 -9.48 -4.04
N GLU A 66 -15.65 -10.24 -4.24
CA GLU A 66 -16.67 -10.01 -5.26
C GLU A 66 -17.97 -9.55 -4.59
N THR A 67 -18.63 -8.54 -5.18
CA THR A 67 -19.89 -7.99 -4.69
C THR A 67 -20.93 -7.84 -5.80
N ASP A 68 -22.18 -8.15 -5.46
CA ASP A 68 -23.34 -7.91 -6.35
C ASP A 68 -23.87 -6.47 -6.23
N SER A 69 -23.34 -5.67 -5.30
CA SER A 69 -23.81 -4.28 -5.07
C SER A 69 -23.50 -3.34 -6.23
N ASN A 70 -22.47 -3.65 -7.03
CA ASN A 70 -22.11 -2.92 -8.23
C ASN A 70 -21.81 -3.91 -9.37
N PRO A 71 -22.83 -4.36 -10.12
CA PRO A 71 -22.63 -5.37 -11.17
C PRO A 71 -21.71 -4.94 -12.32
N LYS A 72 -21.44 -3.63 -12.46
CA LYS A 72 -20.53 -3.09 -13.48
C LYS A 72 -19.07 -3.18 -13.07
N ASP A 73 -18.80 -3.30 -11.78
CA ASP A 73 -17.45 -3.40 -11.22
C ASP A 73 -17.49 -4.28 -9.95
N PRO A 74 -17.68 -5.59 -10.12
CA PRO A 74 -17.90 -6.49 -8.99
C PRO A 74 -16.59 -6.96 -8.35
N PHE A 75 -15.44 -6.83 -9.02
CA PHE A 75 -14.15 -7.40 -8.60
C PHE A 75 -13.32 -6.35 -7.86
N ARG A 76 -13.24 -6.47 -6.54
CA ARG A 76 -12.74 -5.42 -5.67
C ARG A 76 -11.58 -5.88 -4.80
N ALA A 77 -10.73 -4.94 -4.45
CA ALA A 77 -9.66 -5.12 -3.48
C ALA A 77 -9.69 -3.99 -2.45
N VAL A 78 -9.48 -4.34 -1.18
CA VAL A 78 -9.14 -3.36 -0.15
C VAL A 78 -7.63 -3.29 -0.05
N VAL A 79 -7.06 -2.09 -0.04
CA VAL A 79 -5.61 -1.89 -0.12
C VAL A 79 -5.05 -0.95 0.93
N GLN A 80 -3.75 -1.07 1.19
CA GLN A 80 -2.95 -0.08 1.91
C GLN A 80 -2.10 0.69 0.91
N TRP A 81 -2.24 2.01 0.87
CA TRP A 81 -1.51 2.90 -0.03
C TRP A 81 -0.07 3.12 0.39
N TYR A 82 0.80 3.32 -0.59
CA TYR A 82 2.19 3.73 -0.43
C TYR A 82 2.45 4.94 -1.33
N SER A 83 2.83 6.07 -0.73
CA SER A 83 3.10 7.32 -1.45
C SER A 83 4.57 7.47 -1.77
N ARG A 84 4.89 8.08 -2.92
CA ARG A 84 6.27 8.47 -3.23
C ARG A 84 6.62 9.71 -2.42
N ALA A 85 7.92 9.97 -2.26
CA ALA A 85 8.41 11.13 -1.51
C ALA A 85 7.82 12.46 -2.02
N ALA A 86 7.61 12.59 -3.33
CA ALA A 86 7.05 13.78 -3.96
C ALA A 86 5.57 14.05 -3.58
N ASP A 87 4.82 13.01 -3.20
CA ASP A 87 3.38 13.09 -2.91
C ASP A 87 3.08 13.34 -1.42
N ILE A 88 4.14 13.38 -0.60
CA ILE A 88 4.04 13.64 0.83
C ILE A 88 3.93 15.15 1.05
N PRO A 89 2.94 15.63 1.83
CA PRO A 89 2.77 17.06 2.07
C PRO A 89 4.02 17.66 2.71
N THR A 90 4.63 18.71 2.15
CA THR A 90 5.90 19.31 2.63
C THR A 90 5.90 19.76 4.10
N LYS A 91 4.72 19.92 4.72
CA LYS A 91 4.53 20.25 6.12
C LYS A 91 4.05 19.02 6.91
N TRP A 92 5.00 18.18 7.31
CA TRP A 92 4.78 17.05 8.21
C TRP A 92 5.66 17.19 9.46
N SER A 93 5.25 16.60 10.57
CA SER A 93 6.01 16.60 11.83
C SER A 93 6.77 15.29 12.00
N LEU A 94 7.96 15.34 12.58
CA LEU A 94 8.68 14.15 12.98
C LEU A 94 8.03 13.49 14.20
N SER A 95 7.99 12.16 14.19
CA SER A 95 7.71 11.42 15.40
C SER A 95 8.84 11.62 16.41
N LYS A 96 8.51 11.56 17.71
CA LYS A 96 9.50 11.65 18.78
C LYS A 96 10.56 10.54 18.72
N SER A 97 10.24 9.42 18.08
CA SER A 97 11.14 8.29 17.90
C SER A 97 12.22 8.52 16.83
N ILE A 98 12.11 9.60 16.05
CA ILE A 98 13.08 9.95 15.01
C ILE A 98 13.84 11.20 15.47
N THR A 99 15.12 11.02 15.80
CA THR A 99 15.99 12.13 16.26
C THR A 99 16.69 12.87 15.12
N VAL A 100 16.66 12.33 13.90
CA VAL A 100 17.32 12.89 12.70
C VAL A 100 16.28 13.10 11.61
N GLN A 101 16.34 14.23 10.90
CA GLN A 101 15.43 14.47 9.79
C GLN A 101 15.60 13.39 8.70
N PRO A 102 14.56 12.62 8.36
CA PRO A 102 14.59 11.59 7.33
C PRO A 102 14.80 12.24 5.98
N VAL A 103 15.66 11.61 5.19
CA VAL A 103 15.96 12.01 3.82
C VAL A 103 15.22 11.05 2.91
N LEU A 104 14.15 11.53 2.27
CA LEU A 104 13.32 10.78 1.32
C LEU A 104 13.71 11.17 -0.12
N ASN A 105 14.92 10.79 -0.54
CA ASN A 105 15.47 11.18 -1.84
C ASN A 105 15.86 9.98 -2.71
N PHE A 106 15.53 8.76 -2.28
CA PHE A 106 15.88 7.57 -3.01
C PHE A 106 14.82 7.27 -4.09
N PRO A 107 15.19 7.08 -5.38
CA PRO A 107 14.24 7.05 -6.51
C PRO A 107 13.10 6.02 -6.42
N ASN A 108 13.30 4.90 -5.73
CA ASN A 108 12.30 3.85 -5.52
C ASN A 108 11.88 3.70 -4.06
N GLU A 109 12.07 4.75 -3.26
CA GLU A 109 11.54 4.78 -1.91
C GLU A 109 10.08 5.22 -1.90
N VAL A 110 9.28 4.44 -1.18
CA VAL A 110 7.86 4.71 -0.91
C VAL A 110 7.61 4.73 0.59
N VAL A 111 6.57 5.43 1.00
CA VAL A 111 6.16 5.58 2.40
C VAL A 111 4.79 4.97 2.57
N GLU A 112 4.61 4.09 3.56
CA GLU A 112 3.29 3.54 3.88
C GLU A 112 2.36 4.67 4.31
N ASP A 113 1.33 4.98 3.52
CA ASP A 113 0.51 6.16 3.73
C ASP A 113 -0.82 5.82 4.40
N ARG A 114 -0.96 6.24 5.66
CA ARG A 114 -2.17 5.99 6.46
C ARG A 114 -3.10 7.19 6.53
N ARG A 115 -2.94 8.17 5.63
CA ARG A 115 -3.98 9.21 5.44
C ARG A 115 -5.31 8.54 5.04
N PRO A 116 -6.45 9.16 5.35
CA PRO A 116 -7.77 8.55 5.16
C PRO A 116 -8.22 8.59 3.69
N PHE A 117 -7.50 7.90 2.82
CA PHE A 117 -7.86 7.70 1.42
C PHE A 117 -8.96 6.64 1.29
N ASP A 118 -9.66 6.66 0.16
CA ASP A 118 -10.46 5.50 -0.23
C ASP A 118 -9.51 4.32 -0.47
N THR A 119 -9.81 3.19 0.15
CA THR A 119 -8.96 1.99 0.11
C THR A 119 -9.59 0.89 -0.74
N ASP A 120 -10.81 1.10 -1.23
CA ASP A 120 -11.54 0.14 -2.02
C ASP A 120 -11.33 0.45 -3.51
N ILE A 121 -10.61 -0.42 -4.20
CA ILE A 121 -10.25 -0.24 -5.62
C ILE A 121 -10.87 -1.34 -6.49
N SER A 122 -11.02 -1.04 -7.77
CA SER A 122 -11.34 -2.06 -8.77
C SER A 122 -10.07 -2.86 -9.07
N ILE A 123 -10.20 -4.17 -9.21
CA ILE A 123 -9.07 -5.00 -9.69
C ILE A 123 -8.74 -4.68 -11.15
N GLU A 124 -9.68 -4.11 -11.90
CA GLU A 124 -9.45 -3.75 -13.31
C GLU A 124 -8.54 -2.52 -13.48
N THR A 125 -8.26 -1.77 -12.41
CA THR A 125 -7.29 -0.65 -12.44
C THR A 125 -5.86 -1.09 -12.11
N VAL A 126 -5.63 -2.38 -11.90
CA VAL A 126 -4.29 -2.92 -11.61
C VAL A 126 -3.44 -2.92 -12.87
N PHE A 127 -2.33 -2.19 -12.82
CA PHE A 127 -1.37 -2.02 -13.91
C PHE A 127 -0.29 -3.10 -13.92
N SER A 128 0.35 -3.37 -12.77
CA SER A 128 1.47 -4.32 -12.67
C SER A 128 1.64 -4.90 -11.27
N SER A 129 2.35 -6.02 -11.13
CA SER A 129 2.80 -6.55 -9.83
C SER A 129 4.15 -5.96 -9.46
N CYS A 130 4.37 -5.59 -8.20
CA CYS A 130 5.65 -5.06 -7.74
C CYS A 130 6.10 -5.69 -6.42
N LYS A 131 7.28 -5.30 -5.94
CA LYS A 131 7.83 -5.71 -4.64
C LYS A 131 8.12 -4.49 -3.80
N VAL A 132 7.76 -4.52 -2.52
CA VAL A 132 8.17 -3.51 -1.54
C VAL A 132 8.96 -4.19 -0.44
N MET A 133 10.21 -3.78 -0.27
CA MET A 133 11.09 -4.21 0.81
C MET A 133 10.94 -3.25 1.98
N THR A 134 10.36 -3.72 3.08
CA THR A 134 10.33 -2.94 4.32
C THR A 134 11.65 -3.15 5.07
N ILE A 135 12.38 -2.07 5.33
CA ILE A 135 13.71 -2.09 5.97
C ILE A 135 13.75 -1.09 7.13
N ASP A 136 14.80 -1.13 7.94
CA ASP A 136 14.99 -0.18 9.04
C ASP A 136 15.20 1.26 8.51
N TRP A 137 14.76 2.25 9.28
CA TRP A 137 14.87 3.66 8.92
C TRP A 137 16.32 4.14 8.81
N ASN A 138 17.26 3.47 9.48
CA ASN A 138 18.68 3.78 9.47
C ASN A 138 19.49 2.98 8.43
N GLU A 139 18.85 2.04 7.72
CA GLU A 139 19.50 1.27 6.68
C GLU A 139 19.63 2.06 5.37
N ASP A 140 20.66 1.74 4.59
CA ASP A 140 20.88 2.30 3.27
C ASP A 140 19.98 1.57 2.25
N PRO A 141 19.00 2.25 1.63
CA PRO A 141 18.08 1.62 0.69
C PRO A 141 18.78 1.11 -0.59
N SER A 142 19.98 1.60 -0.92
CA SER A 142 20.73 1.14 -2.09
C SER A 142 21.20 -0.31 -1.99
N LEU A 143 21.30 -0.85 -0.77
CA LEU A 143 21.68 -2.25 -0.52
C LEU A 143 20.57 -3.26 -0.81
N TRP A 144 19.33 -2.77 -0.97
CA TRP A 144 18.12 -3.59 -1.09
C TRP A 144 17.50 -3.58 -2.48
N LEU A 145 17.99 -2.70 -3.36
CA LEU A 145 17.68 -2.76 -4.77
C LEU A 145 18.66 -3.69 -5.48
N ASP A 146 18.48 -4.99 -5.28
CA ASP A 146 19.07 -5.95 -6.21
C ASP A 146 18.39 -5.82 -7.57
N HIS A 147 19.11 -6.15 -8.65
CA HIS A 147 18.61 -6.16 -10.04
C HIS A 147 17.55 -7.25 -10.32
N ASP A 148 16.75 -7.59 -9.31
CA ASP A 148 15.69 -8.58 -9.41
C ASP A 148 14.64 -8.03 -10.38
N SER A 149 14.52 -8.70 -11.53
CA SER A 149 13.69 -8.30 -12.67
C SER A 149 12.21 -8.59 -12.42
N SER A 150 11.65 -8.11 -11.30
CA SER A 150 10.20 -8.05 -11.14
C SER A 150 9.63 -7.11 -12.21
N ALA A 151 8.63 -7.58 -12.94
CA ALA A 151 8.07 -6.85 -14.08
C ALA A 151 7.53 -5.44 -13.72
N GLY A 152 7.18 -5.19 -12.46
CA GLY A 152 6.75 -3.87 -11.95
C GLY A 152 7.74 -3.22 -10.97
N GLY A 153 9.00 -3.64 -10.95
CA GLY A 153 10.04 -3.00 -10.14
C GLY A 153 10.07 -3.40 -8.67
N VAL A 154 11.11 -2.91 -7.99
CA VAL A 154 11.37 -3.11 -6.56
C VAL A 154 11.43 -1.75 -5.89
N PHE A 155 10.67 -1.61 -4.81
CA PHE A 155 10.61 -0.43 -3.97
C PHE A 155 11.13 -0.73 -2.57
N VAL A 156 11.51 0.33 -1.86
CA VAL A 156 11.93 0.27 -0.46
C VAL A 156 10.98 1.11 0.39
N CYS A 157 10.63 0.63 1.57
CA CYS A 157 9.83 1.37 2.54
C CYS A 157 10.53 1.39 3.90
N ARG A 158 10.92 2.58 4.34
CA ARG A 158 11.52 2.82 5.66
C ARG A 158 10.56 3.44 6.66
N TYR A 159 9.52 4.10 6.16
CA TYR A 159 8.66 4.95 6.96
C TYR A 159 7.18 4.72 6.67
N ARG A 160 6.36 5.09 7.64
CA ARG A 160 4.91 5.23 7.51
C ARG A 160 4.49 6.67 7.82
N LEU A 161 3.54 7.21 7.08
CA LEU A 161 2.93 8.51 7.28
C LEU A 161 1.60 8.34 8.01
N VAL A 162 1.50 8.85 9.22
CA VAL A 162 0.32 8.70 10.09
C VAL A 162 -0.40 10.04 10.26
N PRO A 163 -1.73 10.10 10.10
CA PRO A 163 -2.48 11.32 10.40
C PRO A 163 -2.42 11.62 11.90
N VAL A 164 -2.13 12.86 12.27
CA VAL A 164 -2.20 13.31 13.67
C VAL A 164 -3.66 13.66 13.97
N LEU A 165 -4.26 12.94 14.92
CA LEU A 165 -5.64 13.17 15.38
C LEU A 165 -5.91 14.67 15.64
N ASN A 166 -7.03 15.16 15.10
CA ASN A 166 -7.51 16.54 15.22
C ASN A 166 -6.58 17.62 14.62
N ARG A 167 -5.69 17.26 13.69
CA ARG A 167 -4.84 18.22 12.96
C ARG A 167 -4.79 17.90 11.47
N VAL A 168 -4.59 18.93 10.64
CA VAL A 168 -4.27 18.80 9.21
C VAL A 168 -2.82 18.31 8.99
N ARG A 169 -2.16 17.82 10.03
CA ARG A 169 -0.73 17.47 10.02
C ARG A 169 -0.57 15.96 10.01
N CYS A 170 0.42 15.51 9.27
CA CYS A 170 0.85 14.11 9.28
C CYS A 170 2.16 13.98 10.04
N CYS A 171 2.42 12.78 10.55
CA CYS A 171 3.65 12.42 11.24
C CYS A 171 4.35 11.29 10.51
N LEU A 172 5.67 11.39 10.34
CA LEU A 172 6.47 10.30 9.80
C LEU A 172 7.03 9.45 10.94
N GLU A 173 6.83 8.15 10.85
CA GLU A 173 7.27 7.14 11.82
C GLU A 173 8.03 6.01 11.10
N PRO A 174 8.94 5.28 11.77
CA PRO A 174 9.55 4.09 11.18
C PRO A 174 8.49 3.06 10.75
N ALA A 175 8.67 2.43 9.58
CA ALA A 175 7.77 1.38 9.10
C ALA A 175 7.90 0.09 9.92
N ILE A 176 9.10 -0.19 10.44
CA ILE A 176 9.35 -1.28 11.38
C ILE A 176 9.27 -0.74 12.80
N ASP A 177 8.40 -1.33 13.62
CA ASP A 177 8.35 -1.04 15.04
C ASP A 177 9.53 -1.73 15.74
N HIS A 178 10.55 -0.97 16.11
CA HIS A 178 11.52 -1.42 17.10
C HIS A 178 10.84 -1.40 18.45
N TRP A 179 10.56 -2.57 19.03
CA TRP A 179 10.18 -2.66 20.42
C TRP A 179 11.37 -2.20 21.26
N THR A 180 11.42 -0.91 21.59
CA THR A 180 12.33 -0.44 22.63
C THR A 180 11.83 -1.00 23.94
N ASN A 181 12.62 -1.86 24.59
CA ASN A 181 12.40 -2.31 25.97
C ASN A 181 12.60 -1.15 26.98
N GLU A 182 12.25 0.08 26.62
CA GLU A 182 12.28 1.19 27.55
C GLU A 182 10.95 1.25 28.29
N PRO A 183 10.94 1.12 29.63
CA PRO A 183 9.72 1.30 30.39
C PRO A 183 9.20 2.73 30.16
N PRO A 184 7.87 2.93 30.13
CA PRO A 184 7.30 4.26 29.99
C PRO A 184 7.86 5.15 31.09
N LEU A 185 8.42 6.30 30.71
CA LEU A 185 8.84 7.34 31.63
C LEU A 185 7.61 7.76 32.44
N VAL A 186 7.54 7.27 33.68
CA VAL A 186 6.63 7.79 34.70
C VAL A 186 7.15 9.17 35.05
N ILE A 187 6.48 10.20 34.52
CA ILE A 187 6.66 11.57 35.00
C ILE A 187 5.97 11.63 36.36
N LEU A 188 6.77 11.71 37.44
CA LEU A 188 6.33 12.08 38.79
C LEU A 188 6.23 13.59 38.91
#